data_AF-Q17YM5-F1
#
_entry.id   AF-Q17YM5-F1
#
_cell.length_a   1.000
_cell.length_b   1.000
_cell.length_c   1.000
_cell.angle_alpha   90.00
_cell.angle_beta   90.00
_cell.angle_gamma   90.00
#
_symmetry.space_group_name_H-M   'P 1'
#
loop_
_entity.id
_entity.type
_entity.pdbx_description
1 polymer ?
#
loop_
_entity_poly.entity_id
_entity_poly.type
_entity_poly.pdbx_seq_one_letter_code
_entity_poly.pdbx_strand_id
1 'polypeptide(L)'
;MPSAQGQVCGTEGIKDLKILSDFRYKAFGENYGVLLGKGSLQGLLARSVFAIDTQGVVIYKEIVKNLLEEPNYEVLLKVLKQ
;
A
#
# COMPACT_ATOMS: atom_id res chain seq x y z
N MET A 1 -9.44 -9.54 -3.27
CA MET A 1 -10.24 -9.61 -4.51
C MET A 1 -9.53 -8.83 -5.61
N PRO A 2 -8.81 -9.51 -6.52
CA PRO A 2 -8.15 -8.85 -7.66
C PRO A 2 -9.15 -8.14 -8.59
N SER A 3 -10.34 -8.72 -8.77
CA SER A 3 -11.42 -8.19 -9.59
C SER A 3 -12.05 -6.90 -9.04
N ALA A 4 -12.29 -6.83 -7.73
CA ALA A 4 -12.88 -5.65 -7.10
C ALA A 4 -11.99 -4.40 -7.20
N GLN A 5 -10.67 -4.57 -7.04
CA GLN A 5 -9.73 -3.44 -7.15
C GLN A 5 -9.73 -2.88 -8.58
N GLY A 6 -9.70 -3.74 -9.60
CA GLY A 6 -9.80 -3.34 -11.00
C GLY A 6 -11.09 -2.62 -11.35
N GLN A 7 -12.22 -3.04 -10.78
CA GLN A 7 -13.51 -2.37 -10.96
C GLN A 7 -13.51 -0.96 -10.39
N VAL A 8 -12.97 -0.74 -9.19
CA VAL A 8 -12.90 0.58 -8.55
C VAL A 8 -12.14 1.57 -9.42
N CYS A 9 -10.94 1.23 -9.90
CA CYS A 9 -10.18 2.16 -10.76
C CYS A 9 -10.89 2.43 -12.09
N GLY A 10 -11.62 1.45 -12.64
CA GLY A 10 -12.43 1.63 -13.84
C GLY A 10 -13.59 2.60 -13.63
N THR A 11 -14.30 2.51 -12.51
CA THR A 11 -15.41 3.41 -12.16
C THR A 11 -14.93 4.83 -11.82
N GLU A 12 -13.84 4.96 -11.07
CA GLU A 12 -13.27 6.25 -10.64
C GLU A 12 -12.41 6.94 -11.73
N GLY A 13 -12.23 6.30 -12.89
CA GLY A 13 -11.45 6.87 -14.00
C GLY A 13 -9.95 6.96 -13.74
N ILE A 14 -9.41 6.19 -12.80
CA ILE A 14 -7.99 6.16 -12.45
C ILE A 14 -7.24 5.32 -13.48
N LYS A 15 -6.39 5.95 -14.29
CA LYS A 15 -5.68 5.28 -15.41
C LYS A 15 -4.20 5.03 -15.15
N ASP A 16 -3.56 5.83 -14.31
CA ASP A 16 -2.10 5.82 -14.13
C ASP A 16 -1.62 4.91 -12.99
N LEU A 17 -2.49 4.02 -12.49
CA LEU A 17 -2.19 3.15 -11.35
C LEU A 17 -2.14 1.68 -11.75
N LYS A 18 -1.04 1.00 -11.41
CA LYS A 18 -0.95 -0.45 -11.52
C LYS A 18 -1.44 -1.11 -10.24
N ILE A 19 -2.55 -1.82 -10.34
CA ILE A 19 -3.18 -2.50 -9.21
C ILE A 19 -2.53 -3.87 -9.01
N LEU A 20 -2.15 -4.17 -7.78
CA LEU A 20 -1.59 -5.46 -7.39
C LEU A 20 -2.42 -6.05 -6.23
N SER A 21 -2.44 -7.38 -6.14
CA SER A 21 -3.19 -8.10 -5.13
C SER A 21 -2.33 -9.16 -4.46
N ASP A 22 -2.11 -9.00 -3.16
CA ASP A 22 -1.38 -9.97 -2.32
C ASP A 22 -2.30 -11.06 -1.74
N PHE A 23 -3.43 -11.34 -2.39
CA PHE A 23 -4.42 -12.28 -1.87
C PHE A 23 -3.92 -13.72 -1.78
N ARG A 24 -3.16 -14.19 -2.79
CA ARG A 24 -2.79 -15.62 -2.91
C ARG A 24 -1.72 -16.06 -1.92
N TYR A 25 -0.64 -15.28 -1.80
CA TYR A 25 0.56 -15.72 -1.10
C TYR A 25 0.84 -14.96 0.19
N LYS A 26 0.22 -13.79 0.40
CA LYS A 26 0.49 -12.91 1.56
C LYS A 26 1.96 -12.48 1.71
N ALA A 27 2.79 -12.79 0.71
CA ALA A 27 4.23 -12.63 0.76
C ALA A 27 4.62 -11.16 0.84
N PHE A 28 3.87 -10.25 0.20
CA PHE A 28 4.13 -8.83 0.37
C PHE A 28 3.83 -8.39 1.80
N GLY A 29 2.65 -8.73 2.32
CA GLY A 29 2.25 -8.39 3.68
C GLY A 29 3.23 -8.89 4.75
N GLU A 30 3.72 -10.13 4.61
CA GLU A 30 4.70 -10.72 5.52
C GLU A 30 6.07 -10.05 5.38
N ASN A 31 6.62 -9.97 4.16
CA ASN A 31 7.98 -9.46 3.94
C ASN A 31 8.11 -7.96 4.22
N TYR A 32 7.05 -7.18 4.01
CA TYR A 32 7.05 -5.73 4.26
C TYR A 32 6.56 -5.39 5.68
N GLY A 33 6.13 -6.38 6.46
CA GLY A 33 5.68 -6.22 7.84
C GLY A 33 4.37 -5.43 7.96
N VAL A 34 3.45 -5.63 7.02
CA VAL A 34 2.15 -4.93 6.96
C VAL A 34 0.96 -5.88 7.00
N LEU A 35 1.17 -7.19 7.18
CA LEU A 35 0.08 -8.14 7.39
C LEU A 35 -0.49 -8.02 8.81
N LEU A 36 -1.80 -7.76 8.91
CA LEU A 36 -2.50 -7.74 10.19
C LEU A 36 -2.67 -9.16 10.72
N GLY A 37 -2.00 -9.48 11.83
CA GLY A 37 -1.94 -10.84 12.36
C GLY A 37 -3.05 -11.24 13.33
N LYS A 38 -3.85 -10.29 13.85
CA LYS A 38 -4.87 -10.54 14.89
C LYS A 38 -6.06 -9.60 14.76
N GLY A 39 -7.17 -9.94 15.40
CA GLY A 39 -8.39 -9.13 15.46
C GLY A 39 -9.32 -9.33 14.26
N SER A 40 -10.37 -8.51 14.16
CA SER A 40 -11.39 -8.60 13.11
C SER A 40 -10.86 -8.32 11.70
N LEU A 41 -9.68 -7.68 11.59
CA LEU A 41 -9.02 -7.33 10.33
C LEU A 41 -7.86 -8.26 9.98
N GLN A 42 -7.75 -9.41 10.67
CA GLN A 42 -6.71 -10.40 10.42
C GLN A 42 -6.67 -10.80 8.93
N GLY A 43 -5.46 -10.90 8.37
CA GLY A 43 -5.25 -11.29 6.98
C GLY A 43 -5.40 -10.15 5.96
N LEU A 44 -5.77 -8.94 6.40
CA LEU A 44 -5.70 -7.71 5.62
C LEU A 44 -4.33 -7.04 5.76
N LEU A 45 -4.04 -6.11 4.85
CA LEU A 45 -2.84 -5.28 4.91
C LEU A 45 -3.13 -4.00 5.70
N ALA A 46 -2.19 -3.59 6.56
CA ALA A 46 -2.21 -2.28 7.18
C ALA A 46 -2.09 -1.18 6.11
N ARG A 47 -2.79 -0.06 6.32
CA ARG A 47 -2.63 1.13 5.48
C ARG A 47 -1.17 1.60 5.57
N SER A 48 -0.48 1.58 4.44
CA SER A 48 0.95 1.82 4.39
C SER A 48 1.37 2.40 3.04
N VAL A 49 2.46 3.15 3.07
CA VAL A 49 3.09 3.75 1.89
C VAL A 49 4.58 3.46 1.93
N PHE A 50 5.12 3.04 0.79
CA PHE A 50 6.54 2.83 0.58
C PHE A 50 6.95 3.60 -0.68
N ALA A 51 8.05 4.37 -0.60
CA ALA A 51 8.71 4.90 -1.79
C ALA A 51 10.00 4.14 -2.03
N ILE A 52 10.24 3.75 -3.27
CA ILE A 52 11.37 2.95 -3.70
C ILE A 52 12.09 3.72 -4.80
N ASP A 53 13.41 3.86 -4.68
CA ASP A 53 14.23 4.50 -5.70
C ASP A 53 14.50 3.60 -6.92
N THR A 54 15.25 4.10 -7.89
CA THR A 54 15.58 3.36 -9.12
C THR A 54 16.54 2.19 -8.89
N GLN A 55 17.20 2.13 -7.74
CA GLN A 55 18.08 1.02 -7.34
C GLN A 55 17.33 -0.05 -6.53
N GLY A 56 16.02 0.13 -6.32
CA GLY A 56 15.20 -0.80 -5.55
C GLY A 56 15.32 -0.62 -4.03
N VAL A 57 15.86 0.51 -3.56
CA VAL A 57 16.01 0.81 -2.15
C VAL A 57 14.79 1.57 -1.64
N VAL A 58 14.28 1.17 -0.48
CA VAL A 58 13.18 1.88 0.19
C VAL A 58 13.72 3.19 0.79
N ILE A 59 13.30 4.33 0.22
CA ILE A 59 13.69 5.67 0.66
C ILE A 59 12.65 6.32 1.60
N TYR A 60 11.42 5.79 1.62
CA TYR A 60 10.37 6.19 2.55
C TYR A 60 9.52 5.00 2.96
N LYS A 61 9.15 4.94 4.24
CA LYS A 61 8.22 3.96 4.78
C LYS A 61 7.29 4.63 5.78
N GLU A 62 6.00 4.44 5.59
CA GLU A 62 4.97 4.84 6.54
C GLU A 62 3.98 3.70 6.73
N ILE A 63 3.77 3.29 7.99
CA ILE A 63 2.66 2.43 8.39
C ILE A 63 1.74 3.31 9.23
N VAL A 64 0.53 3.56 8.73
CA VAL A 64 -0.39 4.51 9.37
C VAL A 64 -0.91 3.91 10.67
N LYS A 65 -0.85 4.68 11.76
CA LYS A 65 -1.23 4.20 13.10
C LYS A 65 -2.72 3.86 13.20
N ASN A 66 -3.54 4.63 12.52
CA ASN A 66 -4.99 4.47 12.48
C ASN A 66 -5.45 4.19 11.05
N LEU A 67 -6.22 3.11 10.85
CA LEU A 67 -6.72 2.72 9.54
C LEU A 67 -7.63 3.77 8.89
N LEU A 68 -8.27 4.62 9.71
CA LEU A 68 -9.15 5.70 9.28
C LEU A 68 -8.40 6.97 8.87
N GLU A 69 -7.12 7.07 9.20
CA GLU A 69 -6.29 8.22 8.83
C GLU A 69 -5.64 7.98 7.46
N GLU A 70 -5.35 9.08 6.78
CA GLU A 70 -4.59 9.06 5.54
C GLU A 70 -3.08 9.12 5.82
N PRO A 71 -2.23 8.55 4.96
CA PRO A 71 -0.78 8.71 5.05
C PRO A 71 -0.35 10.16 4.80
N ASN A 72 0.86 10.52 5.24
CA ASN A 72 1.41 11.85 5.03
C ASN A 72 1.95 12.05 3.61
N TYR A 73 1.06 12.42 2.68
CA TYR A 73 1.44 12.66 1.28
C TYR A 73 2.43 13.81 1.10
N GLU A 74 2.40 14.84 1.96
CA GLU A 74 3.32 15.96 1.86
C GLU A 74 4.77 15.54 2.10
N VAL A 75 4.99 14.71 3.12
CA VAL A 75 6.31 14.15 3.43
C VAL A 75 6.76 13.22 2.30
N LEU A 76 5.87 12.35 1.83
CA LEU A 76 6.15 11.45 0.70
C LEU A 76 6.61 12.23 -0.55
N LEU A 77 5.86 13.26 -0.94
CA LEU A 77 6.17 14.06 -2.13
C LEU A 77 7.45 14.87 -1.99
N LYS A 78 7.86 15.23 -0.77
CA LYS A 78 9.16 15.86 -0.51
C LYS A 78 10.31 14.88 -0.71
N VAL A 79 10.16 13.63 -0.26
CA VAL A 79 11.17 12.57 -0.44
C VAL A 79 11.37 12.23 -1.92
N LEU A 80 10.28 12.18 -2.70
CA LEU A 80 10.34 11.84 -4.14
C LEU A 80 10.94 12.94 -5.04
N LYS A 81 11.07 14.17 -4.55
CA LYS A 81 11.59 15.33 -5.32
C LYS A 81 13.10 15.56 -5.12
N GLN A 82 13.75 14.75 -4.29
CA GLN A 82 15.20 14.76 -4.08
C GLN A 82 15.87 13.82 -5.07
#